data_AF-A0A4Y6PNX5-F1
#
_entry.id   AF-A0A4Y6PNX5-F1
#
_cell.length_a   1.000
_cell.length_b   1.000
_cell.length_c   1.000
_cell.angle_alpha   90.00
_cell.angle_beta   90.00
_cell.angle_gamma   90.00
#
_symmetry.space_group_name_H-M   'P 1'
#
loop_
_entity.id
_entity.type
_entity.pdbx_description
1 polymer ?
#
loop_
_entity_poly.entity_id
_entity_poly.type
_entity_poly.pdbx_seq_one_letter_code
_entity_poly.pdbx_strand_id
1 'polypeptide(L)'
;MLERLYPKFVSLLGALGLACSLGYFVGVYLAFQPEWQDWADFFVPAAIPLLIVPYVLLLSHLYLRTHLGAWLLKRGAVDQAIDYCSARLSSNLMRGRKEALIHRVNLARALVVRGEYERAYETLSAGYAKPDKGAQAVNIARWRMEVALRKENLIQCHEAYEAAAELTRPKGARAYLLGCRAELAVREGKRGEFDESIEEGLWAKSDNPRVRLCQVLGALRFGASHEELTEALALLEQAFAPAVTDVPRREGELLACRAELLWELGRKDEARETIAFADEVPQDTRSEYEIRRVRERITASPQRD
;
A
#
# COMPACT_ATOMS: atom_id res chain seq x y z
N MET A 1 -3.46 3.29 23.09
CA MET A 1 -4.81 3.04 23.67
C MET A 1 -5.89 2.96 22.58
N LEU A 2 -5.99 3.94 21.67
CA LEU A 2 -6.97 3.97 20.57
C LEU A 2 -6.96 2.72 19.67
N GLU A 3 -5.78 2.19 19.32
CA GLU A 3 -5.64 1.01 18.45
C GLU A 3 -6.29 -0.26 19.02
N ARG A 4 -6.29 -0.43 20.35
CA ARG A 4 -6.95 -1.57 21.01
C ARG A 4 -8.45 -1.38 21.17
N LEU A 5 -8.92 -0.14 21.26
CA LEU A 5 -10.33 0.19 21.44
C LEU A 5 -11.09 0.18 20.11
N TYR A 6 -10.44 0.58 19.03
CA TYR A 6 -11.09 0.77 17.74
C TYR A 6 -11.65 -0.54 17.13
N PRO A 7 -10.95 -1.70 17.16
CA PRO A 7 -11.53 -2.98 16.76
C PRO A 7 -12.76 -3.37 17.60
N LYS A 8 -12.74 -3.10 18.91
CA LYS A 8 -13.88 -3.36 19.80
C LYS A 8 -15.07 -2.48 19.46
N PHE A 9 -14.82 -1.21 19.16
CA PHE A 9 -15.84 -0.26 18.70
C PHE A 9 -16.48 -0.73 17.38
N VAL A 10 -15.68 -1.17 16.40
CA VAL A 10 -16.21 -1.72 15.14
C VAL A 10 -17.08 -2.95 15.39
N SER A 11 -16.68 -3.85 16.28
CA SER A 11 -17.51 -5.01 16.68
C SER A 11 -18.81 -4.58 17.38
N LEU A 12 -18.74 -3.59 18.27
CA LEU A 12 -19.91 -3.05 18.98
C LEU A 12 -20.93 -2.45 18.02
N LEU A 13 -20.50 -1.71 17.00
CA LEU A 13 -21.39 -1.19 15.95
C LEU A 13 -22.16 -2.31 15.24
N GLY A 14 -21.48 -3.42 14.93
CA GLY A 14 -22.12 -4.58 14.31
C GLY A 14 -23.15 -5.24 15.23
N ALA A 15 -22.80 -5.41 16.50
CA ALA A 15 -23.71 -5.97 17.51
C ALA A 15 -24.94 -5.09 17.73
N LEU A 16 -24.76 -3.77 17.88
CA LEU A 16 -25.85 -2.80 18.01
C LEU A 16 -26.72 -2.76 16.75
N GLY A 17 -26.11 -2.75 15.56
CA GLY A 17 -26.83 -2.77 14.30
C GLY A 17 -27.73 -4.00 14.16
N LEU A 18 -27.20 -5.19 14.47
CA LEU A 18 -27.98 -6.44 14.45
C LEU A 18 -29.10 -6.44 15.51
N ALA A 19 -28.83 -5.95 16.71
CA ALA A 19 -29.83 -5.85 17.78
C ALA A 19 -30.97 -4.89 17.38
N CYS A 20 -30.65 -3.74 16.81
CA CYS A 20 -31.64 -2.78 16.29
C CYS A 20 -32.42 -3.37 15.10
N SER A 21 -31.78 -4.13 14.20
CA SER A 21 -32.48 -4.81 13.10
C SER A 21 -33.48 -5.83 13.64
N LEU A 22 -33.08 -6.65 14.60
CA LEU A 22 -33.97 -7.64 15.23
C LEU A 22 -35.14 -6.94 15.93
N GLY A 23 -34.86 -5.88 16.70
CA GLY A 23 -35.90 -5.06 17.34
C GLY A 23 -36.86 -4.46 16.33
N TYR A 24 -36.37 -3.97 15.19
CA TYR A 24 -37.20 -3.48 14.10
C TYR A 24 -38.11 -4.58 13.53
N PHE A 25 -37.59 -5.77 13.25
CA PHE A 25 -38.40 -6.88 12.73
C PHE A 25 -39.47 -7.35 13.72
N VAL A 26 -39.14 -7.43 15.01
CA VAL A 26 -40.12 -7.70 16.07
C VAL A 26 -41.18 -6.60 16.10
N GLY A 27 -40.77 -5.34 16.00
CA GLY A 27 -41.66 -4.19 15.95
C GLY A 27 -42.63 -4.24 14.77
N VAL A 28 -42.14 -4.56 13.57
CA VAL A 28 -42.97 -4.80 12.36
C VAL A 28 -43.93 -5.94 12.62
N TYR A 29 -43.45 -7.09 13.09
CA TYR A 29 -44.29 -8.27 13.31
C TYR A 29 -45.45 -7.98 14.29
N LEU A 30 -45.16 -7.30 15.41
CA LEU A 30 -46.14 -6.93 16.43
C LEU A 30 -47.15 -5.89 15.92
N ALA A 31 -46.73 -4.95 15.07
CA ALA A 31 -47.63 -3.93 14.51
C ALA A 31 -48.74 -4.53 13.62
N PHE A 32 -48.57 -5.76 13.15
CA PHE A 32 -49.57 -6.49 12.36
C PHE A 32 -50.26 -7.61 13.15
N GLN A 33 -50.01 -7.76 14.46
CA GLN A 33 -50.74 -8.72 15.28
C GLN A 33 -52.10 -8.16 15.72
N PRO A 34 -53.16 -8.99 15.73
CA PRO A 34 -54.40 -8.65 16.43
C PRO A 34 -54.09 -8.32 17.89
N GLU A 35 -54.80 -7.37 18.49
CA GLU A 35 -54.65 -6.92 19.90
C GLU A 35 -53.45 -6.00 20.21
N TRP A 36 -52.64 -5.61 19.20
CA TRP A 36 -51.47 -4.73 19.37
C TRP A 36 -51.63 -3.35 18.71
N GLN A 37 -52.81 -2.75 18.79
CA GLN A 37 -53.14 -1.48 18.12
C GLN A 37 -52.28 -0.30 18.61
N ASP A 38 -52.09 -0.17 19.92
CA ASP A 38 -51.23 0.87 20.50
C ASP A 38 -49.79 0.81 19.95
N TRP A 39 -49.30 -0.42 19.70
CA TRP A 39 -47.99 -0.62 19.12
C TRP A 39 -47.95 -0.23 17.65
N ALA A 40 -48.99 -0.55 16.88
CA ALA A 40 -49.11 -0.13 15.49
C ALA A 40 -49.15 1.40 15.36
N ASP A 41 -49.90 2.08 16.23
CA ASP A 41 -50.04 3.53 16.25
C ASP A 41 -48.71 4.24 16.55
N PHE A 42 -47.87 3.65 17.41
CA PHE A 42 -46.51 4.13 17.65
C PHE A 42 -45.55 3.79 16.50
N PHE A 43 -45.53 2.52 16.08
CA PHE A 43 -44.47 1.98 15.22
C PHE A 43 -44.62 2.40 13.77
N VAL A 44 -45.84 2.39 13.21
CA VAL A 44 -46.08 2.66 11.78
C VAL A 44 -45.63 4.08 11.38
N PRO A 45 -45.94 5.14 12.14
CA PRO A 45 -45.44 6.49 11.84
C PRO A 45 -43.91 6.60 11.97
N ALA A 46 -43.30 5.81 12.86
CA ALA A 46 -41.87 5.83 13.14
C ALA A 46 -41.05 4.81 12.33
N ALA A 47 -41.69 3.99 11.49
CA ALA A 47 -41.06 2.83 10.86
C ALA A 47 -39.84 3.22 10.00
N ILE A 48 -39.94 4.26 9.18
CA ILE A 48 -38.83 4.70 8.33
C ILE A 48 -37.63 5.18 9.17
N PRO A 49 -37.78 6.12 10.12
CA PRO A 49 -36.71 6.48 11.05
C PRO A 49 -36.10 5.28 11.80
N LEU A 50 -36.93 4.36 12.29
CA LEU A 50 -36.49 3.17 13.02
C LEU A 50 -35.74 2.17 12.13
N LEU A 51 -36.02 2.14 10.82
CA LEU A 51 -35.28 1.34 9.85
C LEU A 51 -33.91 1.93 9.51
N ILE A 52 -33.79 3.27 9.49
CA ILE A 52 -32.54 3.95 9.14
C ILE A 52 -31.44 3.66 10.16
N VAL A 53 -31.76 3.63 11.46
CA VAL A 53 -30.79 3.41 12.54
C VAL A 53 -29.97 2.12 12.36
N PRO A 54 -30.58 0.91 12.29
CA PRO A 54 -29.81 -0.32 12.07
C PRO A 54 -29.10 -0.33 10.72
N TYR A 55 -29.70 0.25 9.67
CA TYR A 55 -29.07 0.32 8.36
C TYR A 55 -27.74 1.10 8.40
N VAL A 56 -27.73 2.29 9.01
CA VAL A 56 -26.51 3.12 9.15
C VAL A 56 -25.46 2.43 10.02
N LEU A 57 -25.86 1.81 11.13
CA LEU A 57 -24.96 1.07 12.02
C LEU A 57 -24.30 -0.11 11.30
N LEU A 58 -25.07 -0.92 10.57
CA LEU A 58 -24.56 -2.06 9.82
C LEU A 58 -23.68 -1.63 8.64
N LEU A 59 -24.07 -0.60 7.90
CA LEU A 59 -23.27 -0.08 6.79
C LEU A 59 -21.93 0.46 7.29
N SER A 60 -21.95 1.20 8.39
CA SER A 60 -20.75 1.71 9.07
C SER A 60 -19.88 0.57 9.59
N HIS A 61 -20.46 -0.46 10.22
CA HIS A 61 -19.74 -1.66 10.62
C HIS A 61 -19.01 -2.32 9.44
N LEU A 62 -19.72 -2.59 8.34
CA LEU A 62 -19.15 -3.22 7.15
C LEU A 62 -18.03 -2.38 6.54
N TYR A 63 -18.24 -1.07 6.40
CA TYR A 63 -17.23 -0.15 5.90
C TYR A 63 -15.98 -0.15 6.80
N LEU A 64 -16.15 0.12 8.10
CA LEU A 64 -15.02 0.20 9.02
C LEU A 64 -14.28 -1.13 9.17
N ARG A 65 -15.00 -2.26 9.16
CA ARG A 65 -14.41 -3.60 9.22
C ARG A 65 -13.45 -3.86 8.05
N THR A 66 -13.83 -3.45 6.83
CA THR A 66 -12.98 -3.61 5.64
C THR A 66 -11.74 -2.71 5.65
N HIS A 67 -11.84 -1.52 6.26
CA HIS A 67 -10.77 -0.52 6.28
C HIS A 67 -9.87 -0.59 7.53
N LEU A 68 -10.24 -1.34 8.55
CA LEU A 68 -9.50 -1.43 9.82
C LEU A 68 -8.04 -1.87 9.66
N GLY A 69 -7.75 -2.85 8.82
CA GLY A 69 -6.37 -3.29 8.56
C GLY A 69 -5.49 -2.17 8.00
N ALA A 70 -6.00 -1.40 7.04
CA ALA A 70 -5.29 -0.25 6.49
C ALA A 70 -5.13 0.89 7.51
N TRP A 71 -6.13 1.09 8.38
CA TRP A 71 -6.06 2.08 9.46
C TRP A 71 -4.99 1.72 10.51
N LEU A 72 -4.88 0.45 10.89
CA LEU A 72 -3.84 -0.05 11.80
C LEU A 72 -2.44 0.18 11.22
N LEU A 73 -2.25 -0.13 9.93
CA LEU A 73 -0.98 0.11 9.24
C LEU A 73 -0.58 1.59 9.22
N LYS A 74 -1.52 2.50 8.94
CA LYS A 74 -1.25 3.94 8.97
C LYS A 74 -0.81 4.47 10.34
N ARG A 75 -1.09 3.73 11.42
CA ARG A 75 -0.69 4.06 12.79
C ARG A 75 0.59 3.35 13.23
N GLY A 76 1.20 2.53 12.37
CA GLY A 76 2.34 1.70 12.73
C GLY A 76 1.98 0.47 13.58
N ALA A 77 0.69 0.16 13.75
CA ALA A 77 0.22 -1.01 14.51
C ALA A 77 0.31 -2.30 13.67
N VAL A 78 1.52 -2.65 13.23
CA VAL A 78 1.80 -3.71 12.23
C VAL A 78 1.32 -5.07 12.72
N ASP A 79 1.67 -5.48 13.95
CA ASP A 79 1.29 -6.79 14.48
C ASP A 79 -0.24 -6.92 14.61
N GLN A 80 -0.92 -5.86 15.09
CA GLN A 80 -2.38 -5.84 15.15
C GLN A 80 -3.01 -5.94 13.76
N ALA A 81 -2.39 -5.33 12.73
CA ALA A 81 -2.86 -5.44 11.36
C ALA A 81 -2.70 -6.87 10.81
N ILE A 82 -1.59 -7.55 11.14
CA ILE A 82 -1.33 -8.96 10.79
C ILE A 82 -2.39 -9.85 11.43
N ASP A 83 -2.58 -9.76 12.74
CA ASP A 83 -3.56 -10.57 13.49
C ASP A 83 -4.98 -10.34 12.96
N TYR A 84 -5.34 -9.08 12.72
CA TYR A 84 -6.65 -8.72 12.22
C TYR A 84 -6.91 -9.25 10.81
N CYS A 85 -5.95 -9.10 9.88
CA CYS A 85 -6.14 -9.47 8.49
C CYS A 85 -6.01 -10.97 8.23
N SER A 86 -5.10 -11.66 8.94
CA SER A 86 -4.87 -13.11 8.79
C SER A 86 -6.10 -13.95 9.14
N ALA A 87 -6.86 -13.56 10.17
CA ALA A 87 -8.13 -14.18 10.51
C ALA A 87 -9.26 -13.94 9.46
N ARG A 88 -8.99 -13.13 8.42
CA ARG A 88 -10.00 -12.61 7.49
C ARG A 88 -9.76 -12.94 6.01
N LEU A 89 -8.90 -13.93 5.73
CA LEU A 89 -8.48 -14.27 4.36
C LEU A 89 -9.48 -15.12 3.57
N SER A 90 -10.44 -15.77 4.23
CA SER A 90 -11.48 -16.58 3.57
C SER A 90 -12.79 -15.81 3.44
N SER A 91 -13.51 -16.04 2.33
CA SER A 91 -14.91 -15.64 2.19
C SER A 91 -15.84 -16.62 2.90
N ASN A 92 -16.92 -16.12 3.49
CA ASN A 92 -17.98 -16.91 4.13
C ASN A 92 -19.32 -16.14 4.05
N LEU A 93 -20.39 -16.67 4.67
CA LEU A 93 -21.71 -16.03 4.68
C LEU A 93 -21.67 -14.56 5.11
N MET A 94 -20.78 -14.23 6.07
CA MET A 94 -20.66 -12.90 6.65
C MET A 94 -19.57 -12.04 5.98
N ARG A 95 -18.84 -12.59 5.00
CA ARG A 95 -17.67 -11.95 4.38
C ARG A 95 -17.58 -12.26 2.88
N GLY A 96 -17.78 -11.23 2.07
CA GLY A 96 -17.63 -11.34 0.62
C GLY A 96 -16.18 -11.50 0.15
N ARG A 97 -16.00 -12.03 -1.07
CA ARG A 97 -14.69 -12.19 -1.72
C ARG A 97 -13.87 -10.90 -1.78
N LYS A 98 -14.52 -9.76 -2.07
CA LYS A 98 -13.85 -8.45 -2.16
C LYS A 98 -13.19 -8.05 -0.84
N GLU A 99 -13.87 -8.28 0.28
CA GLU A 99 -13.34 -7.98 1.61
C GLU A 99 -12.14 -8.87 1.96
N ALA A 100 -12.24 -10.17 1.68
CA ALA A 100 -11.12 -11.10 1.87
C ALA A 100 -9.87 -10.68 1.06
N LEU A 101 -10.06 -10.22 -0.19
CA LEU A 101 -8.97 -9.68 -1.02
C LEU A 101 -8.36 -8.40 -0.43
N ILE A 102 -9.17 -7.48 0.10
CA ILE A 102 -8.67 -6.28 0.77
C ILE A 102 -7.82 -6.65 1.99
N HIS A 103 -8.27 -7.60 2.81
CA HIS A 103 -7.49 -8.08 3.95
C HIS A 103 -6.20 -8.78 3.54
N ARG A 104 -6.21 -9.56 2.45
CA ARG A 104 -5.01 -10.17 1.88
C ARG A 104 -3.96 -9.12 1.48
N VAL A 105 -4.38 -8.07 0.76
CA VAL A 105 -3.47 -6.98 0.37
C VAL A 105 -2.92 -6.27 1.61
N ASN A 106 -3.76 -5.97 2.60
CA ASN A 106 -3.30 -5.32 3.83
C ASN A 106 -2.38 -6.22 4.66
N LEU A 107 -2.61 -7.54 4.70
CA LEU A 107 -1.72 -8.50 5.34
C LEU A 107 -0.35 -8.50 4.65
N ALA A 108 -0.32 -8.58 3.31
CA ALA A 108 0.94 -8.54 2.57
C ALA A 108 1.72 -7.25 2.82
N ARG A 109 1.04 -6.10 2.88
CA ARG A 109 1.66 -4.82 3.26
C ARG A 109 2.24 -4.85 4.67
N ALA A 110 1.53 -5.42 5.64
CA ALA A 110 2.02 -5.56 7.00
C ALA A 110 3.28 -6.44 7.06
N LEU A 111 3.30 -7.53 6.29
CA LEU A 111 4.45 -8.43 6.17
C LEU A 111 5.64 -7.72 5.49
N VAL A 112 5.40 -6.91 4.46
CA VAL A 112 6.43 -6.06 3.83
C VAL A 112 7.04 -5.09 4.83
N VAL A 113 6.21 -4.39 5.62
CA VAL A 113 6.69 -3.47 6.67
C VAL A 113 7.58 -4.21 7.69
N ARG A 114 7.22 -5.45 8.02
CA ARG A 114 7.99 -6.31 8.93
C ARG A 114 9.27 -6.88 8.29
N GLY A 115 9.41 -6.83 6.97
CA GLY A 115 10.50 -7.42 6.20
C GLY A 115 10.30 -8.90 5.85
N GLU A 116 9.09 -9.44 6.03
CA GLU A 116 8.76 -10.84 5.76
C GLU A 116 8.33 -11.04 4.30
N TYR A 117 9.24 -10.78 3.37
CA TYR A 117 8.96 -10.73 1.94
C TYR A 117 8.46 -12.06 1.35
N GLU A 118 8.99 -13.20 1.79
CA GLU A 118 8.54 -14.50 1.30
C GLU A 118 7.08 -14.75 1.65
N ARG A 119 6.73 -14.59 2.94
CA ARG A 119 5.35 -14.71 3.43
C ARG A 119 4.41 -13.69 2.75
N ALA A 120 4.90 -12.48 2.46
CA ALA A 120 4.12 -11.49 1.72
C ALA A 120 3.83 -11.96 0.29
N TYR A 121 4.83 -12.49 -0.42
CA TYR A 121 4.69 -13.04 -1.77
C TYR A 121 3.74 -14.23 -1.79
N GLU A 122 3.91 -15.18 -0.87
CA GLU A 122 3.02 -16.32 -0.68
C GLU A 122 1.59 -15.86 -0.41
N THR A 123 1.38 -14.89 0.49
CA THR A 123 0.06 -14.34 0.80
C THR A 123 -0.63 -13.75 -0.43
N LEU A 124 0.12 -13.07 -1.31
CA LEU A 124 -0.41 -12.49 -2.54
C LEU A 124 -0.63 -13.54 -3.64
N SER A 125 0.10 -14.65 -3.58
CA SER A 125 0.07 -15.71 -4.59
C SER A 125 -0.92 -16.83 -4.25
N ALA A 126 -1.14 -17.10 -2.96
CA ALA A 126 -2.01 -18.13 -2.42
C ALA A 126 -3.46 -17.64 -2.39
N GLY A 127 -4.29 -18.14 -3.29
CA GLY A 127 -5.73 -17.94 -3.19
C GLY A 127 -6.53 -18.46 -4.38
N TYR A 128 -7.61 -19.17 -4.07
CA TYR A 128 -8.62 -19.78 -4.97
C TYR A 128 -9.36 -18.82 -5.93
N ALA A 129 -8.96 -17.56 -6.01
CA ALA A 129 -9.73 -16.56 -6.71
C ALA A 129 -8.93 -15.26 -6.91
N LYS A 130 -7.73 -15.36 -7.53
CA LYS A 130 -7.06 -14.16 -8.04
C LYS A 130 -8.09 -13.41 -8.90
N PRO A 131 -8.38 -12.14 -8.60
CA PRO A 131 -9.28 -11.38 -9.44
C PRO A 131 -8.58 -11.19 -10.80
N ASP A 132 -9.22 -11.61 -11.88
CA ASP A 132 -8.66 -11.42 -13.23
C ASP A 132 -8.81 -9.98 -13.71
N LYS A 133 -9.69 -9.20 -13.05
CA LYS A 133 -10.02 -7.82 -13.42
C LYS A 133 -10.25 -6.93 -12.20
N GLY A 134 -10.17 -5.62 -12.44
CA GLY A 134 -10.57 -4.59 -11.50
C GLY A 134 -9.52 -4.25 -10.44
N ALA A 135 -9.91 -3.41 -9.48
CA ALA A 135 -8.95 -2.73 -8.61
C ALA A 135 -8.09 -3.64 -7.74
N GLN A 136 -8.61 -4.79 -7.32
CA GLN A 136 -7.86 -5.71 -6.47
C GLN A 136 -6.79 -6.47 -7.28
N ALA A 137 -7.01 -6.72 -8.57
CA ALA A 137 -6.04 -7.36 -9.46
C ALA A 137 -4.79 -6.49 -9.60
N VAL A 138 -4.97 -5.22 -9.94
CA VAL A 138 -3.86 -4.24 -10.04
C VAL A 138 -3.14 -4.06 -8.70
N ASN A 139 -3.89 -4.01 -7.59
CA ASN A 139 -3.28 -3.90 -6.26
C ASN A 139 -2.48 -5.15 -5.86
N ILE A 140 -2.92 -6.35 -6.23
CA ILE A 140 -2.17 -7.58 -5.97
C ILE A 140 -0.91 -7.61 -6.83
N ALA A 141 -1.05 -7.33 -8.13
CA ALA A 141 0.08 -7.27 -9.06
C ALA A 141 1.15 -6.28 -8.61
N ARG A 142 0.78 -5.04 -8.26
CA ARG A 142 1.76 -4.03 -7.80
C ARG A 142 2.52 -4.49 -6.55
N TRP A 143 1.84 -5.09 -5.57
CA TRP A 143 2.50 -5.52 -4.34
C TRP A 143 3.34 -6.77 -4.54
N ARG A 144 2.95 -7.67 -5.47
CA ARG A 144 3.80 -8.80 -5.88
C ARG A 144 5.09 -8.30 -6.52
N MET A 145 4.96 -7.31 -7.42
CA MET A 145 6.11 -6.71 -8.08
C MET A 145 7.01 -5.96 -7.09
N GLU A 146 6.44 -5.18 -6.17
CA GLU A 146 7.19 -4.50 -5.12
C GLU A 146 7.98 -5.48 -4.26
N VAL A 147 7.34 -6.57 -3.80
CA VAL A 147 8.00 -7.63 -3.02
C VAL A 147 9.12 -8.29 -3.84
N ALA A 148 8.87 -8.59 -5.12
CA ALA A 148 9.85 -9.19 -6.00
C ALA A 148 11.07 -8.27 -6.23
N LEU A 149 10.86 -6.95 -6.37
CA LEU A 149 11.92 -5.94 -6.44
C LEU A 149 12.74 -5.88 -5.14
N ARG A 150 12.11 -5.97 -3.96
CA ARG A 150 12.84 -6.02 -2.69
C ARG A 150 13.69 -7.28 -2.54
N LYS A 151 13.26 -8.39 -3.14
CA LYS A 151 13.97 -9.68 -3.14
C LYS A 151 14.99 -9.82 -4.28
N GLU A 152 15.17 -8.82 -5.13
CA GLU A 152 16.00 -8.91 -6.35
C GLU A 152 15.59 -10.07 -7.30
N ASN A 153 14.30 -10.44 -7.32
CA ASN A 153 13.80 -11.49 -8.21
C ASN A 153 13.11 -10.88 -9.43
N LEU A 154 13.88 -10.59 -10.49
CA LEU A 154 13.39 -9.93 -11.70
C LEU A 154 12.37 -10.78 -12.47
N ILE A 155 12.50 -12.12 -12.44
CA ILE A 155 11.55 -13.04 -13.07
C ILE A 155 10.16 -12.86 -12.45
N GLN A 156 10.08 -12.87 -11.11
CA GLN A 156 8.82 -12.64 -10.40
C GLN A 156 8.27 -11.22 -10.60
N CYS A 157 9.12 -10.23 -10.93
CA CYS A 157 8.67 -8.88 -11.28
C CYS A 157 7.91 -8.89 -12.62
N HIS A 158 8.47 -9.53 -13.65
CA HIS A 158 7.81 -9.70 -14.95
C HIS A 158 6.48 -10.45 -14.81
N GLU A 159 6.46 -11.59 -14.13
CA GLU A 159 5.23 -12.35 -13.87
C GLU A 159 4.15 -11.53 -13.16
N ALA A 160 4.55 -10.66 -12.23
CA ALA A 160 3.64 -9.79 -11.51
C ALA A 160 3.07 -8.68 -12.41
N TYR A 161 3.89 -8.09 -13.29
CA TYR A 161 3.45 -7.08 -14.25
C TYR A 161 2.50 -7.65 -15.29
N GLU A 162 2.86 -8.76 -15.94
CA GLU A 162 2.07 -9.41 -16.98
C GLU A 162 0.66 -9.78 -16.50
N ALA A 163 0.53 -10.21 -15.24
CA ALA A 163 -0.77 -10.53 -14.64
C ALA A 163 -1.75 -9.34 -14.55
N ALA A 164 -1.29 -8.10 -14.76
CA ALA A 164 -2.11 -6.90 -14.74
C ALA A 164 -1.75 -5.89 -15.86
N ALA A 165 -1.03 -6.31 -16.90
CA ALA A 165 -0.53 -5.43 -17.95
C ALA A 165 -1.69 -4.71 -18.67
N GLU A 166 -2.75 -5.44 -19.01
CA GLU A 166 -3.94 -4.93 -19.69
C GLU A 166 -4.88 -4.11 -18.78
N LEU A 167 -4.63 -4.09 -17.47
CA LEU A 167 -5.53 -3.44 -16.51
C LEU A 167 -5.16 -1.97 -16.31
N THR A 168 -6.01 -1.08 -16.83
CA THR A 168 -5.80 0.37 -16.77
C THR A 168 -6.41 1.05 -15.54
N ARG A 169 -7.28 0.36 -14.78
CA ARG A 169 -7.99 0.91 -13.62
C ARG A 169 -7.79 0.10 -12.34
N PRO A 170 -7.71 0.78 -11.17
CA PRO A 170 -7.78 2.22 -10.97
C PRO A 170 -6.45 2.92 -11.27
N LYS A 171 -6.53 4.16 -11.81
CA LYS A 171 -5.36 4.94 -12.23
C LYS A 171 -4.27 5.04 -11.16
N GLY A 172 -4.64 5.28 -9.90
CA GLY A 172 -3.68 5.36 -8.81
C GLY A 172 -2.89 4.08 -8.59
N ALA A 173 -3.54 2.90 -8.58
CA ALA A 173 -2.84 1.64 -8.42
C ALA A 173 -2.03 1.28 -9.66
N ARG A 174 -2.51 1.63 -10.86
CA ARG A 174 -1.79 1.47 -12.12
C ARG A 174 -0.51 2.30 -12.14
N ALA A 175 -0.54 3.55 -11.70
CA ALA A 175 0.65 4.38 -11.58
C ALA A 175 1.72 3.77 -10.65
N TYR A 176 1.31 3.15 -9.52
CA TYR A 176 2.24 2.41 -8.68
C TYR A 176 2.85 1.19 -9.38
N LEU A 177 2.04 0.42 -10.13
CA LEU A 177 2.51 -0.73 -10.90
C LEU A 177 3.51 -0.30 -11.99
N LEU A 178 3.20 0.79 -12.71
CA LEU A 178 4.09 1.37 -13.72
C LEU A 178 5.38 1.92 -13.11
N GLY A 179 5.33 2.52 -11.92
CA GLY A 179 6.54 2.86 -11.17
C GLY A 179 7.40 1.62 -10.87
N CYS A 180 6.79 0.50 -10.46
CA CYS A 180 7.53 -0.74 -10.26
C CYS A 180 8.15 -1.27 -11.57
N ARG A 181 7.43 -1.14 -12.71
CA ARG A 181 7.96 -1.49 -14.04
C ARG A 181 9.11 -0.58 -14.46
N ALA A 182 9.03 0.72 -14.19
CA ALA A 182 10.11 1.66 -14.45
C ALA A 182 11.37 1.28 -13.65
N GLU A 183 11.24 0.92 -12.37
CA GLU A 183 12.38 0.44 -11.58
C GLU A 183 12.96 -0.88 -12.14
N LEU A 184 12.12 -1.82 -12.56
CA LEU A 184 12.57 -3.04 -13.23
C LEU A 184 13.39 -2.71 -14.50
N ALA A 185 12.87 -1.82 -15.34
CA ALA A 185 13.55 -1.39 -16.57
C ALA A 185 14.90 -0.71 -16.27
N VAL A 186 14.99 0.10 -15.21
CA VAL A 186 16.27 0.69 -14.75
C VAL A 186 17.27 -0.41 -14.36
N ARG A 187 16.82 -1.42 -13.61
CA ARG A 187 17.68 -2.54 -13.19
C ARG A 187 18.17 -3.39 -14.37
N GLU A 188 17.37 -3.49 -15.42
CA GLU A 188 17.71 -4.19 -16.66
C GLU A 188 18.47 -3.33 -17.67
N GLY A 189 18.69 -2.04 -17.38
CA GLY A 189 19.35 -1.10 -18.29
C GLY A 189 18.51 -0.74 -19.53
N LYS A 190 17.20 -0.96 -19.49
CA LYS A 190 16.29 -0.77 -20.62
C LYS A 190 15.65 0.63 -20.60
N ARG A 191 16.35 1.61 -21.14
CA ARG A 191 15.89 3.02 -21.16
C ARG A 191 14.52 3.21 -21.83
N GLY A 192 14.27 2.56 -22.96
CA GLY A 192 12.99 2.71 -23.68
C GLY A 192 11.78 2.23 -22.88
N GLU A 193 11.87 1.07 -22.21
CA GLU A 193 10.80 0.57 -21.34
C GLU A 193 10.61 1.44 -20.08
N PHE A 194 11.70 2.04 -19.59
CA PHE A 194 11.66 2.99 -18.49
C PHE A 194 10.89 4.26 -18.88
N ASP A 195 11.25 4.90 -20.00
CA ASP A 195 10.62 6.14 -20.45
C ASP A 195 9.12 5.95 -20.69
N GLU A 196 8.72 4.85 -21.37
CA GLU A 196 7.32 4.46 -21.55
C GLU A 196 6.58 4.33 -20.22
N SER A 197 7.17 3.63 -19.25
CA SER A 197 6.54 3.38 -17.95
C SER A 197 6.39 4.65 -17.11
N ILE A 198 7.35 5.57 -17.18
CA ILE A 198 7.28 6.87 -16.52
C ILE A 198 6.18 7.73 -17.16
N GLU A 199 6.14 7.83 -18.49
CA GLU A 199 5.14 8.61 -19.21
C GLU A 199 3.72 8.13 -18.90
N GLU A 200 3.46 6.83 -19.05
CA GLU A 200 2.17 6.24 -18.70
C GLU A 200 1.83 6.44 -17.22
N GLY A 201 2.84 6.33 -16.34
CA GLY A 201 2.70 6.46 -14.90
C GLY A 201 2.25 7.86 -14.50
N LEU A 202 2.88 8.88 -15.06
CA LEU A 202 2.54 10.30 -14.86
C LEU A 202 1.18 10.64 -15.47
N TRP A 203 0.85 10.08 -16.64
CA TRP A 203 -0.48 10.25 -17.23
C TRP A 203 -1.59 9.63 -16.36
N ALA A 204 -1.32 8.49 -15.74
CA ALA A 204 -2.24 7.86 -14.80
C ALA A 204 -2.38 8.67 -13.51
N LYS A 205 -1.26 9.11 -12.92
CA LYS A 205 -1.22 9.95 -11.72
C LYS A 205 0.11 10.72 -11.61
N SER A 206 0.09 12.02 -11.91
CA SER A 206 1.28 12.88 -12.01
C SER A 206 2.01 13.13 -10.68
N ASP A 207 1.32 13.01 -9.56
CA ASP A 207 1.86 13.18 -8.20
C ASP A 207 2.20 11.84 -7.53
N ASN A 208 2.31 10.74 -8.29
CA ASN A 208 2.60 9.43 -7.69
C ASN A 208 4.04 9.36 -7.15
N PRO A 209 4.24 9.13 -5.84
CA PRO A 209 5.58 9.13 -5.24
C PRO A 209 6.46 8.00 -5.75
N ARG A 210 5.87 6.85 -6.13
CA ARG A 210 6.62 5.72 -6.71
C ARG A 210 7.18 6.05 -8.09
N VAL A 211 6.37 6.70 -8.93
CA VAL A 211 6.80 7.13 -10.28
C VAL A 211 7.90 8.17 -10.16
N ARG A 212 7.73 9.17 -9.28
CA ARG A 212 8.76 10.19 -9.00
C ARG A 212 10.06 9.58 -8.50
N LEU A 213 9.99 8.62 -7.59
CA LEU A 213 11.17 7.88 -7.14
C LEU A 213 11.89 7.20 -8.32
N CYS A 214 11.15 6.66 -9.28
CA CYS A 214 11.76 6.05 -10.46
C CYS A 214 12.39 7.06 -11.41
N GLN A 215 11.86 8.29 -11.50
CA GLN A 215 12.54 9.39 -12.22
C GLN A 215 13.92 9.67 -11.60
N VAL A 216 14.03 9.65 -10.27
CA VAL A 216 15.31 9.78 -9.56
C VAL A 216 16.28 8.67 -9.93
N LEU A 217 15.81 7.42 -9.91
CA LEU A 217 16.62 6.27 -10.30
C LEU A 217 17.05 6.35 -11.77
N GLY A 218 16.18 6.80 -12.67
CA GLY A 218 16.50 7.01 -14.08
C GLY A 218 17.59 8.06 -14.27
N ALA A 219 17.50 9.20 -13.59
CA ALA A 219 18.50 10.25 -13.65
C ALA A 219 19.90 9.75 -13.21
N LEU A 220 19.95 8.95 -12.14
CA LEU A 220 21.20 8.37 -11.63
C LEU A 220 21.79 7.28 -12.53
N ARG A 221 20.97 6.56 -13.31
CA ARG A 221 21.40 5.35 -14.04
C ARG A 221 21.58 5.55 -15.54
N PHE A 222 20.82 6.44 -16.16
CA PHE A 222 20.88 6.69 -17.59
C PHE A 222 21.70 7.92 -17.99
N GLY A 223 22.38 8.54 -17.01
CA GLY A 223 23.22 9.71 -17.22
C GLY A 223 22.39 10.97 -17.38
N ALA A 224 22.26 11.73 -16.30
CA ALA A 224 21.57 13.00 -16.27
C ALA A 224 22.54 14.19 -16.29
N SER A 225 22.10 15.30 -16.86
CA SER A 225 22.73 16.60 -16.73
C SER A 225 22.66 17.11 -15.29
N HIS A 226 23.47 18.12 -14.97
CA HIS A 226 23.48 18.73 -13.63
C HIS A 226 22.11 19.32 -13.23
N GLU A 227 21.38 19.88 -14.20
CA GLU A 227 20.02 20.39 -13.98
C GLU A 227 19.03 19.27 -13.65
N GLU A 228 19.04 18.19 -14.43
CA GLU A 228 18.21 17.01 -14.18
C GLU A 228 18.54 16.33 -12.84
N LEU A 229 19.81 16.31 -12.43
CA LEU A 229 20.21 15.82 -11.10
C LEU A 229 19.68 16.70 -9.96
N THR A 230 19.64 18.02 -10.17
CA THR A 230 19.06 18.96 -9.20
C THR A 230 17.55 18.75 -9.06
N GLU A 231 16.85 18.57 -10.19
CA GLU A 231 15.43 18.22 -10.19
C GLU A 231 15.17 16.86 -9.52
N ALA A 232 15.99 15.85 -9.82
CA ALA A 232 15.90 14.54 -9.20
C ALA A 232 16.05 14.61 -7.67
N LEU A 233 16.94 15.46 -7.15
CA LEU A 233 17.06 15.69 -5.70
C LEU A 233 15.77 16.29 -5.11
N ALA A 234 15.18 17.28 -5.76
CA ALA A 234 13.91 17.87 -5.31
C ALA A 234 12.75 16.87 -5.38
N LEU A 235 12.71 16.01 -6.41
CA LEU A 235 11.72 14.93 -6.53
C LEU A 235 11.90 13.89 -5.43
N LEU A 236 13.14 13.54 -5.09
CA LEU A 236 13.44 12.60 -4.01
C LEU A 236 12.91 13.13 -2.68
N GLU A 237 13.16 14.40 -2.35
CA GLU A 237 12.68 15.03 -1.11
C GLU A 237 11.15 14.99 -1.00
N GLN A 238 10.43 15.21 -2.10
CA GLN A 238 8.97 15.13 -2.13
C GLN A 238 8.45 13.69 -1.97
N ALA A 239 9.17 12.71 -2.53
CA ALA A 239 8.76 11.31 -2.53
C ALA A 239 9.24 10.52 -1.30
N PHE A 240 10.20 11.05 -0.53
CA PHE A 240 10.91 10.35 0.54
C PHE A 240 9.94 9.81 1.61
N ALA A 241 9.25 10.70 2.32
CA ALA A 241 8.37 10.31 3.42
C ALA A 241 7.21 9.37 2.98
N PRO A 242 6.52 9.61 1.85
CA PRO A 242 5.54 8.67 1.33
C PRO A 242 6.13 7.28 1.02
N ALA A 243 7.31 7.22 0.41
CA ALA A 243 7.95 5.95 0.04
C ALA A 243 8.39 5.15 1.28
N VAL A 244 8.97 5.80 2.29
CA VAL A 244 9.32 5.18 3.58
C VAL A 244 8.06 4.72 4.32
N THR A 245 6.97 5.47 4.26
CA THR A 245 5.71 5.06 4.90
C THR A 245 5.15 3.76 4.30
N ASP A 246 5.25 3.57 2.98
CA ASP A 246 4.75 2.36 2.32
C ASP A 246 5.71 1.17 2.44
N VAL A 247 7.03 1.41 2.39
CA VAL A 247 8.08 0.38 2.53
C VAL A 247 9.20 0.92 3.44
N PRO A 248 9.10 0.79 4.78
CA PRO A 248 10.06 1.41 5.70
C PRO A 248 11.51 0.98 5.47
N ARG A 249 11.74 -0.29 5.15
CA ARG A 249 13.09 -0.81 4.88
C ARG A 249 13.74 -0.28 3.61
N ARG A 250 13.02 0.49 2.78
CA ARG A 250 13.59 1.21 1.63
C ARG A 250 14.32 2.50 2.06
N GLU A 251 14.14 2.99 3.28
CA GLU A 251 14.75 4.24 3.75
C GLU A 251 16.26 4.31 3.47
N GLY A 252 16.99 3.24 3.76
CA GLY A 252 18.42 3.15 3.46
C GLY A 252 18.76 3.27 1.97
N GLU A 253 17.91 2.74 1.08
CA GLU A 253 18.10 2.89 -0.38
C GLU A 253 17.85 4.35 -0.83
N LEU A 254 16.86 5.03 -0.23
CA LEU A 254 16.59 6.43 -0.55
C LEU A 254 17.70 7.35 -0.07
N LEU A 255 18.24 7.08 1.12
CA LEU A 255 19.40 7.81 1.64
C LEU A 255 20.63 7.56 0.77
N ALA A 256 20.84 6.33 0.29
CA ALA A 256 21.90 6.03 -0.67
C ALA A 256 21.71 6.82 -1.99
N CYS A 257 20.49 6.88 -2.54
CA CYS A 257 20.19 7.67 -3.72
C CYS A 257 20.44 9.17 -3.49
N ARG A 258 20.06 9.69 -2.32
CA ARG A 258 20.30 11.10 -1.93
C ARG A 258 21.80 11.39 -1.86
N ALA A 259 22.57 10.52 -1.20
CA ALA A 259 24.01 10.66 -1.11
C ALA A 259 24.67 10.63 -2.50
N GLU A 260 24.22 9.75 -3.40
CA GLU A 260 24.71 9.67 -4.77
C GLU A 260 24.41 10.97 -5.54
N LEU A 261 23.19 11.50 -5.46
CA LEU A 261 22.83 12.78 -6.08
C LEU A 261 23.68 13.94 -5.55
N LEU A 262 23.82 14.06 -4.22
CA LEU A 262 24.62 15.10 -3.59
C LEU A 262 26.09 15.03 -4.05
N TRP A 263 26.63 13.81 -4.16
CA TRP A 263 27.98 13.59 -4.65
C TRP A 263 28.17 14.08 -6.08
N GLU A 264 27.26 13.72 -6.99
CA GLU A 264 27.30 14.14 -8.40
C GLU A 264 27.09 15.65 -8.57
N LEU A 265 26.35 16.29 -7.65
CA LEU A 265 26.18 17.74 -7.58
C LEU A 265 27.35 18.48 -6.92
N GLY A 266 28.40 17.77 -6.48
CA GLY A 266 29.58 18.36 -5.83
C GLY A 266 29.42 18.68 -4.34
N ARG A 267 28.28 18.34 -3.72
CA ARG A 267 27.99 18.51 -2.29
C ARG A 267 28.54 17.34 -1.47
N LYS A 268 29.86 17.16 -1.54
CA LYS A 268 30.57 15.94 -1.08
C LYS A 268 30.43 15.68 0.42
N ASP A 269 30.45 16.70 1.25
CA ASP A 269 30.37 16.53 2.72
C ASP A 269 28.96 16.08 3.14
N GLU A 270 27.93 16.71 2.59
CA GLU A 270 26.53 16.30 2.82
C GLU A 270 26.26 14.87 2.30
N ALA A 271 26.89 14.48 1.18
CA ALA A 271 26.80 13.12 0.67
C ALA A 271 27.40 12.09 1.66
N ARG A 272 28.56 12.42 2.26
CA ARG A 272 29.23 11.56 3.26
C ARG A 272 28.42 11.45 4.55
N GLU A 273 27.87 12.55 5.04
CA GLU A 273 26.98 12.54 6.20
C GLU A 273 25.72 11.71 5.93
N THR A 274 25.12 11.88 4.75
CA THR A 274 23.90 11.15 4.36
C THR A 274 24.14 9.64 4.27
N ILE A 275 25.25 9.19 3.67
CA ILE A 275 25.56 7.76 3.55
C ILE A 275 25.98 7.12 4.89
N ALA A 276 26.54 7.91 5.81
CA ALA A 276 26.82 7.45 7.18
C ALA A 276 25.50 7.24 7.95
N PHE A 277 24.56 8.19 7.84
CA PHE A 277 23.24 8.08 8.45
C PHE A 277 22.42 6.89 7.91
N ALA A 278 22.64 6.50 6.64
CA ALA A 278 21.96 5.36 6.03
C ALA A 278 22.22 4.02 6.76
N ASP A 279 23.31 3.88 7.52
CA ASP A 279 23.60 2.68 8.33
C ASP A 279 22.71 2.55 9.56
N GLU A 280 22.10 3.64 10.02
CA GLU A 280 21.34 3.70 11.27
C GLU A 280 19.85 3.36 11.09
N VAL A 281 19.37 3.39 9.85
CA VAL A 281 17.95 3.16 9.53
C VAL A 281 17.64 1.68 9.28
N PRO A 282 16.36 1.25 9.35
CA PRO A 282 15.98 -0.10 8.98
C PRO A 282 16.34 -0.42 7.52
N GLN A 283 17.03 -1.54 7.30
CA GLN A 283 17.44 -1.99 5.97
C GLN A 283 16.85 -3.36 5.63
N ASP A 284 16.82 -3.66 4.34
CA ASP A 284 16.75 -5.02 3.81
C ASP A 284 17.93 -5.26 2.86
N THR A 285 18.02 -6.46 2.31
CA THR A 285 19.10 -6.87 1.40
C THR A 285 19.32 -5.90 0.23
N ARG A 286 18.25 -5.31 -0.29
CA ARG A 286 18.35 -4.33 -1.38
C ARG A 286 18.94 -3.02 -0.85
N SER A 287 18.41 -2.48 0.24
CA SER A 287 18.95 -1.25 0.82
C SER A 287 20.42 -1.40 1.24
N GLU A 288 20.81 -2.54 1.81
CA GLU A 288 22.21 -2.87 2.10
C GLU A 288 23.09 -2.83 0.84
N TYR A 289 22.62 -3.42 -0.26
CA TYR A 289 23.33 -3.41 -1.54
C TYR A 289 23.56 -1.99 -2.07
N GLU A 290 22.51 -1.15 -2.07
CA GLU A 290 22.58 0.22 -2.59
C GLU A 290 23.49 1.10 -1.73
N ILE A 291 23.39 1.00 -0.40
CA ILE A 291 24.27 1.72 0.53
C ILE A 291 25.73 1.36 0.27
N ARG A 292 26.05 0.07 0.17
CA ARG A 292 27.41 -0.39 -0.11
C ARG A 292 27.92 0.15 -1.45
N ARG A 293 27.13 0.04 -2.52
CA ARG A 293 27.53 0.53 -3.85
C ARG A 293 27.86 2.01 -3.83
N VAL A 294 27.00 2.83 -3.22
CA VAL A 294 27.21 4.28 -3.17
C VAL A 294 28.40 4.63 -2.28
N ARG A 295 28.59 3.93 -1.16
CA ARG A 295 29.76 4.11 -0.29
C ARG A 295 31.07 3.81 -1.03
N GLU A 296 31.14 2.71 -1.76
CA GLU A 296 32.31 2.36 -2.57
C GLU A 296 32.61 3.45 -3.61
N ARG A 297 31.58 3.99 -4.28
CA ARG A 297 31.74 5.09 -5.25
C ARG A 297 32.28 6.38 -4.60
N ILE A 298 31.74 6.77 -3.45
CA ILE A 298 32.13 7.97 -2.69
C ILE A 298 33.57 7.84 -2.16
N THR A 299 33.96 6.66 -1.70
CA THR A 299 35.30 6.40 -1.14
C THR A 299 36.38 6.19 -2.20
N ALA A 300 36.05 5.58 -3.33
CA ALA A 300 37.01 5.32 -4.41
C ALA A 300 37.37 6.55 -5.26
N SER A 301 36.61 7.64 -5.16
CA SER A 301 36.86 8.87 -5.92
C SER A 301 37.85 9.78 -5.15
N PRO A 302 39.13 9.88 -5.56
CA PRO A 302 40.10 10.74 -4.86
C PRO A 302 39.67 12.21 -4.89
N GLN A 303 40.00 12.94 -3.81
CA GLN A 303 39.87 14.40 -3.74
C GLN A 303 40.68 15.02 -4.90
N ARG A 304 40.01 15.34 -6.00
CA ARG A 304 40.49 16.41 -6.88
C ARG A 304 40.04 17.70 -6.20
N ASP A 305 40.96 18.26 -5.43
CA ASP A 305 40.93 19.65 -4.98
C ASP A 305 41.05 20.60 -6.17
#